data_AF-A0A6P5H2Y8-F1
#
_entry.id   AF-A0A6P5H2Y8-F1
#
_cell.length_a   1.000
_cell.length_b   1.000
_cell.length_c   1.000
_cell.angle_alpha   90.00
_cell.angle_beta   90.00
_cell.angle_gamma   90.00
#
_symmetry.space_group_name_H-M   'P 1'
#
loop_
_entity.id
_entity.type
_entity.pdbx_description
1 polymer ?
#
loop_
_entity_poly.entity_id
_entity_poly.type
_entity_poly.pdbx_seq_one_letter_code
_entity_poly.pdbx_strand_id
1 'polypeptide(L)'
;MAEEDSVPIHRDFSASTGVETSNPHVGMSQDECVDRIRKSLKHPTVRFLREHMEKAGCPVWPRLLTAANCADQGSAGGYASRQGVTICCNHMTIQDEINQVVIHELIHAYDDCRAKNLDWKNCAHHACSEIRANHLSGDCHYKRELLRGFMKIRGHEQNVIGATDGTHSIGGLQKQASTFSLS
;
A
#
# COMPACT_ATOMS: atom_id res chain seq x y z
N MET A 1 0.32 52.27 -17.97
CA MET A 1 0.41 51.76 -16.59
C MET A 1 -1.01 51.70 -16.09
N ALA A 2 -1.51 50.50 -15.87
CA ALA A 2 -2.83 50.22 -15.31
C ALA A 2 -2.70 50.09 -13.79
N GLU A 3 -3.68 50.62 -13.04
CA GLU A 3 -4.22 50.19 -11.73
C GLU A 3 -5.55 50.97 -11.58
N GLU A 4 -6.72 50.33 -11.69
CA GLU A 4 -7.49 49.60 -10.64
C GLU A 4 -7.98 50.52 -9.51
N ASP A 5 -9.30 50.75 -9.42
CA ASP A 5 -10.00 50.60 -8.13
C ASP A 5 -11.55 50.51 -8.26
N SER A 6 -12.02 49.28 -8.05
CA SER A 6 -13.12 48.84 -7.16
C SER A 6 -14.55 49.44 -7.26
N VAL A 7 -15.49 48.57 -7.69
CA VAL A 7 -16.97 48.70 -7.55
C VAL A 7 -17.44 47.78 -6.41
N PRO A 8 -18.36 48.20 -5.50
CA PRO A 8 -18.87 47.33 -4.45
C PRO A 8 -20.12 46.56 -4.91
N ILE A 9 -20.16 45.26 -4.64
CA ILE A 9 -21.37 44.43 -4.77
C ILE A 9 -21.84 44.04 -3.38
N HIS A 10 -23.03 44.50 -3.01
CA HIS A 10 -23.80 43.96 -1.89
C HIS A 10 -25.06 43.31 -2.46
N ARG A 11 -25.32 42.06 -2.07
CA ARG A 11 -26.65 41.60 -1.63
C ARG A 11 -26.58 40.19 -1.08
N ASP A 12 -26.84 40.11 0.22
CA ASP A 12 -27.08 38.92 0.98
C ASP A 12 -28.37 38.21 0.55
N PHE A 13 -28.33 36.87 0.52
CA PHE A 13 -29.50 36.06 0.81
C PHE A 13 -29.05 34.78 1.55
N SER A 14 -29.60 34.60 2.75
CA SER A 14 -29.23 33.54 3.70
C SER A 14 -30.23 32.38 3.66
N ALA A 15 -29.76 31.26 4.23
CA ALA A 15 -30.48 30.09 4.74
C ALA A 15 -30.78 28.92 3.76
N SER A 16 -29.99 27.86 3.87
CA SER A 16 -30.41 26.58 4.50
C SER A 16 -29.19 25.64 4.55
N THR A 17 -28.43 25.64 5.64
CA THR A 17 -28.43 24.58 6.66
C THR A 17 -28.49 23.15 6.11
N GLY A 18 -27.31 22.66 5.75
CA GLY A 18 -26.95 21.25 5.65
C GLY A 18 -25.44 21.15 5.82
N VAL A 19 -24.92 21.48 7.01
CA VAL A 19 -23.53 21.19 7.34
C VAL A 19 -23.44 19.67 7.44
N GLU A 20 -23.06 19.03 6.33
CA GLU A 20 -22.45 17.72 6.41
C GLU A 20 -21.16 17.91 7.20
N THR A 21 -21.19 17.55 8.48
CA THR A 21 -19.98 17.34 9.24
C THR A 21 -19.27 16.14 8.61
N SER A 22 -18.42 16.40 7.62
CA SER A 22 -17.47 15.43 7.10
C SER A 22 -16.63 14.96 8.29
N ASN A 23 -16.84 13.71 8.70
CA ASN A 23 -16.10 13.08 9.78
C ASN A 23 -14.58 13.21 9.50
N PRO A 24 -13.79 13.97 10.29
CA PRO A 24 -12.43 14.34 9.90
C PRO A 24 -11.37 13.25 10.15
N HIS A 25 -11.78 12.01 10.43
CA HIS A 25 -10.84 10.89 10.63
C HIS A 25 -11.21 9.69 9.76
N VAL A 26 -10.83 9.74 8.49
CA VAL A 26 -10.76 8.54 7.64
C VAL A 26 -9.34 7.96 7.79
N GLY A 27 -9.03 7.41 8.97
CA GLY A 27 -7.72 6.82 9.27
C GLY A 27 -7.55 6.46 10.74
N MET A 28 -6.63 5.55 11.04
CA MET A 28 -6.32 5.12 12.40
C MET A 28 -5.52 6.17 13.18
N SER A 29 -5.62 6.15 14.51
CA SER A 29 -4.79 6.99 15.38
C SER A 29 -3.32 6.56 15.34
N GLN A 30 -2.41 7.43 15.78
CA GLN A 30 -0.99 7.11 15.79
C GLN A 30 -0.67 5.93 16.71
N ASP A 31 -1.28 5.86 17.89
CA ASP A 31 -1.10 4.75 18.83
C ASP A 31 -1.61 3.44 18.27
N GLU A 32 -2.80 3.46 17.64
CA GLU A 32 -3.36 2.29 16.97
C GLU A 32 -2.44 1.80 15.83
N CYS A 33 -1.86 2.74 15.08
CA CYS A 33 -0.92 2.41 14.02
C CYS A 33 0.35 1.74 14.54
N VAL A 34 0.93 2.25 15.63
CA VAL A 34 2.09 1.63 16.28
C VAL A 34 1.77 0.19 16.68
N ASP A 35 0.58 -0.06 17.23
CA ASP A 35 0.15 -1.41 17.60
C ASP A 35 -0.05 -2.33 16.40
N ARG A 36 -0.58 -1.81 15.29
CA ARG A 36 -0.73 -2.57 14.04
C ARG A 36 0.61 -2.85 13.36
N ILE A 37 1.57 -1.93 13.44
CA ILE A 37 2.96 -2.16 13.01
C ILE A 37 3.61 -3.25 13.87
N ARG A 38 3.42 -3.21 15.20
CA ARG A 38 3.91 -4.29 16.09
C ARG A 38 3.30 -5.65 15.74
N LYS A 39 2.02 -5.68 15.36
CA LYS A 39 1.36 -6.91 14.88
C LYS A 39 1.93 -7.38 13.55
N SER A 40 2.22 -6.49 12.61
CA SER A 40 2.78 -6.85 11.30
C SER A 40 4.16 -7.49 11.39
N LEU A 41 4.95 -7.19 12.43
CA LEU A 41 6.21 -7.87 12.71
C LEU A 41 6.10 -9.39 12.90
N LYS A 42 4.89 -9.90 13.20
CA LYS A 42 4.61 -11.35 13.33
C LYS A 42 4.21 -11.98 11.99
N HIS A 43 3.93 -11.18 10.95
CA HIS A 43 3.55 -11.66 9.63
C HIS A 43 4.69 -12.51 9.02
N PRO A 44 4.39 -13.67 8.41
CA PRO A 44 5.42 -14.60 7.93
C PRO A 44 6.38 -13.96 6.93
N THR A 45 5.88 -13.16 5.98
CA THR A 45 6.73 -12.44 5.00
C THR A 45 7.63 -11.42 5.67
N VAL A 46 7.12 -10.67 6.66
CA VAL A 46 7.91 -9.67 7.39
C VAL A 46 9.02 -10.36 8.18
N ARG A 47 8.72 -11.47 8.86
CA ARG A 47 9.72 -12.27 9.56
C ARG A 47 10.80 -12.78 8.61
N PHE A 48 10.40 -13.36 7.48
CA PHE A 48 11.30 -13.86 6.46
C PHE A 48 12.25 -12.76 5.96
N LEU A 49 11.73 -11.59 5.59
CA LEU A 49 12.53 -10.47 5.13
C LEU A 49 13.54 -10.03 6.20
N ARG A 50 13.09 -9.85 7.45
CA ARG A 50 13.96 -9.44 8.55
C ARG A 50 15.10 -10.45 8.81
N GLU A 51 14.80 -11.74 8.83
CA GLU A 51 15.80 -12.80 8.99
C GLU A 51 16.82 -12.80 7.85
N HIS A 52 16.39 -12.57 6.61
CA HIS A 52 17.27 -12.51 5.45
C HIS A 52 18.09 -11.21 5.37
N MET A 53 17.55 -10.09 5.85
CA MET A 53 18.29 -8.84 6.03
C MET A 53 19.41 -9.00 7.07
N GLU A 54 19.12 -9.61 8.21
CA GLU A 54 20.14 -9.91 9.23
C GLU A 54 21.27 -10.78 8.68
N LYS A 55 20.94 -11.85 7.94
CA LYS A 55 21.93 -12.71 7.27
C LYS A 55 22.75 -11.99 6.20
N ALA A 56 22.18 -10.96 5.57
CA ALA A 56 22.88 -10.13 4.57
C ALA A 56 23.81 -9.08 5.19
N GLY A 57 23.83 -8.95 6.53
CA GLY A 57 24.66 -7.98 7.24
C GLY A 57 24.00 -6.60 7.42
N CYS A 58 22.69 -6.50 7.19
CA CYS A 58 21.90 -5.29 7.42
C CYS A 58 20.81 -5.54 8.47
N PRO A 59 21.16 -5.52 9.77
CA PRO A 59 20.18 -5.79 10.82
C PRO A 59 19.05 -4.76 10.80
N VAL A 60 17.83 -5.25 11.04
CA VAL A 60 16.63 -4.42 11.12
C VAL A 60 16.59 -3.74 12.48
N TRP A 61 16.89 -2.44 12.50
CA TRP A 61 16.94 -1.65 13.74
C TRP A 61 15.54 -1.41 14.33
N PRO A 62 15.39 -1.23 15.65
CA PRO A 62 14.11 -0.90 16.27
C PRO A 62 13.48 0.42 15.78
N ARG A 63 14.28 1.31 15.18
CA ARG A 63 13.83 2.56 14.53
C ARG A 63 13.60 2.41 13.02
N LEU A 64 13.65 1.20 12.48
CA LEU A 64 13.45 0.99 11.05
C LEU A 64 12.01 1.30 10.63
N LEU A 65 11.02 1.12 11.50
CA LEU A 65 9.61 1.35 11.18
C LEU A 65 9.06 2.50 12.02
N THR A 66 8.61 3.57 11.36
CA THR A 66 8.08 4.77 12.02
C THR A 66 6.65 5.03 11.58
N ALA A 67 5.74 5.19 12.54
CA ALA A 67 4.38 5.66 12.30
C ALA A 67 4.37 7.18 12.13
N ALA A 68 3.73 7.68 11.07
CA ALA A 68 3.62 9.10 10.76
C ALA A 68 2.22 9.48 10.28
N ASN A 69 1.91 10.77 10.41
CA ASN A 69 0.78 11.40 9.72
C ASN A 69 1.32 12.12 8.49
N CYS A 70 0.85 11.73 7.31
CA CYS A 70 1.32 12.24 6.03
C CYS A 70 0.26 13.18 5.43
N ALA A 71 0.71 14.36 4.98
CA ALA A 71 -0.17 15.33 4.34
C ALA A 71 -0.66 14.85 2.96
N ASP A 72 0.19 14.10 2.25
CA ASP A 72 -0.18 13.48 0.99
C ASP A 72 -1.11 12.29 1.22
N GLN A 73 -2.29 12.33 0.58
CA GLN A 73 -3.29 11.28 0.64
C GLN A 73 -2.96 10.08 -0.27
N GLY A 74 -2.03 10.24 -1.21
CA GLY A 74 -1.62 9.18 -2.15
C GLY A 74 -0.51 8.26 -1.63
N SER A 75 0.20 8.65 -0.57
CA SER A 75 1.31 7.87 -0.02
C SER A 75 0.86 7.06 1.21
N ALA A 76 1.01 5.74 1.13
CA ALA A 76 0.77 4.83 2.25
C ALA A 76 2.01 4.65 3.15
N GLY A 77 3.18 5.05 2.64
CA GLY A 77 4.47 4.92 3.29
C GLY A 77 5.62 5.18 2.33
N GLY A 78 6.84 4.92 2.80
CA GLY A 78 8.03 4.99 1.96
C GLY A 78 9.30 4.59 2.69
N TYR A 79 10.26 4.08 1.92
CA TYR A 79 11.61 3.77 2.36
C TYR A 79 12.59 4.86 1.92
N ALA A 80 13.49 5.23 2.84
CA ALA A 80 14.64 6.07 2.52
C ALA A 80 15.92 5.47 3.12
N SER A 81 16.96 5.39 2.28
CA SER A 81 18.26 4.84 2.71
C SER A 81 18.77 5.58 3.95
N ARG A 82 19.22 4.81 4.95
CA ARG A 82 19.66 5.25 6.29
C ARG A 82 18.59 5.88 7.19
N GLN A 83 17.42 6.22 6.68
CA GLN A 83 16.31 6.79 7.45
C GLN A 83 15.30 5.71 7.87
N GLY A 84 15.15 4.67 7.04
CA GLY A 84 14.26 3.55 7.29
C GLY A 84 12.93 3.70 6.58
N VAL A 85 11.92 3.04 7.12
CA VAL A 85 10.56 2.92 6.60
C VAL A 85 9.63 3.83 7.40
N THR A 86 8.89 4.66 6.68
CA THR A 86 7.80 5.48 7.21
C THR A 86 6.47 4.90 6.78
N ILE A 87 5.50 4.84 7.70
CA ILE A 87 4.15 4.33 7.47
C ILE A 87 3.16 5.47 7.71
N CYS A 88 2.37 5.82 6.69
CA CYS A 88 1.41 6.93 6.72
C CYS A 88 0.05 6.47 7.26
N CYS A 89 -0.11 6.51 8.58
CA CYS A 89 -1.21 5.87 9.29
C CYS A 89 -2.58 6.55 9.08
N ASN A 90 -2.56 7.85 8.81
CA ASN A 90 -3.74 8.70 8.78
C ASN A 90 -4.69 8.46 7.59
N HIS A 91 -4.36 7.52 6.70
CA HIS A 91 -5.20 7.10 5.57
C HIS A 91 -5.50 5.60 5.58
N MET A 92 -5.05 4.86 6.60
CA MET A 92 -5.25 3.41 6.73
C MET A 92 -6.24 3.08 7.82
N THR A 93 -6.99 2.00 7.63
CA THR A 93 -8.08 1.60 8.52
C THR A 93 -7.98 0.14 8.98
N ILE A 94 -7.38 -0.74 8.16
CA ILE A 94 -7.31 -2.17 8.45
C ILE A 94 -5.87 -2.69 8.55
N GLN A 95 -5.71 -3.84 9.22
CA GLN A 95 -4.39 -4.42 9.50
C GLN A 95 -3.66 -4.83 8.21
N ASP A 96 -4.40 -5.27 7.20
CA ASP A 96 -3.81 -5.74 5.94
C ASP A 96 -3.14 -4.61 5.16
N GLU A 97 -3.65 -3.37 5.23
CA GLU A 97 -2.99 -2.21 4.62
C GLU A 97 -1.62 -1.96 5.26
N ILE A 98 -1.54 -2.00 6.59
CA ILE A 98 -0.27 -1.88 7.34
C ILE A 98 0.67 -3.04 7.00
N ASN A 99 0.15 -4.26 6.89
CA ASN A 99 0.96 -5.42 6.51
C ASN A 99 1.56 -5.24 5.11
N GLN A 100 0.77 -4.80 4.13
CA GLN A 100 1.22 -4.59 2.76
C GLN A 100 2.30 -3.51 2.69
N VAL A 101 2.08 -2.33 3.29
CA VAL A 101 3.08 -1.25 3.33
C VAL A 101 4.37 -1.73 3.98
N VAL A 102 4.30 -2.38 5.15
CA VAL A 102 5.51 -2.86 5.83
C VAL A 102 6.27 -3.88 4.99
N ILE A 103 5.59 -4.79 4.29
CA ILE A 103 6.27 -5.76 3.42
C ILE A 103 6.91 -5.05 2.21
N HIS A 104 6.16 -4.18 1.55
CA HIS A 104 6.60 -3.41 0.39
C HIS A 104 7.88 -2.63 0.69
N GLU A 105 7.86 -1.84 1.77
CA GLU A 105 8.99 -1.00 2.14
C GLU A 105 10.18 -1.80 2.70
N LEU A 106 9.94 -2.96 3.31
CA LEU A 106 11.03 -3.87 3.71
C LEU A 106 11.71 -4.52 2.50
N ILE A 107 11.01 -4.71 1.38
CA ILE A 107 11.66 -5.17 0.14
C ILE A 107 12.58 -4.09 -0.40
N HIS A 108 12.17 -2.82 -0.42
CA HIS A 108 13.08 -1.71 -0.76
C HIS A 108 14.30 -1.65 0.17
N ALA A 109 14.08 -1.81 1.48
CA ALA A 109 15.18 -1.87 2.44
C ALA A 109 16.12 -3.06 2.21
N TYR A 110 15.59 -4.23 1.85
CA TYR A 110 16.37 -5.40 1.50
C TYR A 110 17.18 -5.17 0.23
N ASP A 111 16.59 -4.53 -0.77
CA ASP A 111 17.22 -4.19 -2.04
C ASP A 111 18.40 -3.23 -1.85
N ASP A 112 18.21 -2.15 -1.10
CA ASP A 112 19.26 -1.19 -0.73
C ASP A 112 20.42 -1.87 -0.01
N CYS A 113 20.09 -2.80 0.89
CA CYS A 113 21.09 -3.56 1.64
C CYS A 113 21.92 -4.49 0.75
N ARG A 114 21.26 -5.22 -0.15
CA ARG A 114 21.88 -6.33 -0.89
C ARG A 114 22.57 -5.88 -2.16
N ALA A 115 22.10 -4.82 -2.79
CA ALA A 115 22.56 -4.37 -4.08
C ALA A 115 23.79 -3.46 -3.94
N LYS A 116 24.92 -3.89 -4.48
CA LYS A 116 26.17 -3.11 -4.47
C LYS A 116 26.07 -1.79 -5.25
N ASN A 117 25.17 -1.72 -6.24
CA ASN A 117 25.07 -0.62 -7.21
C ASN A 117 23.63 -0.07 -7.34
N LEU A 118 22.79 -0.21 -6.31
CA LEU A 118 21.46 0.40 -6.36
C LEU A 118 21.61 1.93 -6.24
N ASP A 119 20.97 2.64 -7.17
CA ASP A 119 20.95 4.09 -7.19
C ASP A 119 19.50 4.54 -7.28
N TRP A 120 18.98 5.08 -6.18
CA TRP A 120 17.60 5.57 -6.09
C TRP A 120 17.30 6.76 -7.00
N LYS A 121 18.33 7.42 -7.54
CA LYS A 121 18.19 8.49 -8.55
C LYS A 121 18.13 7.95 -9.96
N ASN A 122 18.51 6.69 -10.18
CA ASN A 122 18.41 6.03 -11.47
C ASN A 122 16.99 5.45 -11.63
N CYS A 123 16.25 5.96 -12.61
CA CYS A 123 14.86 5.56 -12.86
C CYS A 123 14.71 4.05 -13.12
N ALA A 124 15.67 3.41 -13.79
CA ALA A 124 15.62 1.98 -14.05
C ALA A 124 15.81 1.16 -12.78
N HIS A 125 16.72 1.58 -11.90
CA HIS A 125 16.95 0.91 -10.62
C HIS A 125 15.73 1.04 -9.70
N HIS A 126 15.16 2.24 -9.63
CA HIS A 126 13.95 2.51 -8.86
C HIS A 126 12.78 1.64 -9.38
N ALA A 127 12.49 1.69 -10.69
CA ALA A 127 11.42 0.91 -11.29
C ALA A 127 11.59 -0.62 -11.09
N CYS A 128 12.82 -1.14 -11.18
CA CYS A 128 13.08 -2.55 -10.91
C CYS A 128 12.78 -2.94 -9.46
N SER A 129 13.11 -2.08 -8.50
CA SER A 129 12.79 -2.31 -7.08
C SER A 129 11.29 -2.26 -6.85
N GLU A 130 10.57 -1.30 -7.44
CA GLU A 130 9.11 -1.20 -7.40
C GLU A 130 8.40 -2.44 -7.97
N ILE A 131 8.85 -2.95 -9.13
CA ILE A 131 8.29 -4.16 -9.74
C ILE A 131 8.44 -5.34 -8.78
N ARG A 132 9.61 -5.49 -8.16
CA ARG A 132 9.88 -6.56 -7.19
C ARG A 132 9.05 -6.39 -5.93
N ALA A 133 8.94 -5.17 -5.40
CA ALA A 133 8.15 -4.87 -4.21
C ALA A 133 6.68 -5.24 -4.43
N ASN A 134 6.06 -4.74 -5.50
CA ASN A 134 4.66 -5.04 -5.86
C ASN A 134 4.41 -6.54 -6.11
N HIS A 135 5.39 -7.26 -6.64
CA HIS A 135 5.27 -8.70 -6.90
C HIS A 135 5.34 -9.52 -5.60
N LEU A 136 6.28 -9.21 -4.71
CA LEU A 136 6.57 -9.99 -3.50
C LEU A 136 5.72 -9.60 -2.29
N SER A 137 5.20 -8.37 -2.23
CA SER A 137 4.26 -7.94 -1.18
C SER A 137 2.90 -8.62 -1.29
N GLY A 138 2.53 -9.02 -2.51
CA GLY A 138 1.19 -9.48 -2.83
C GLY A 138 0.23 -8.33 -3.13
N ASP A 139 0.70 -7.09 -3.28
CA ASP A 139 -0.10 -5.90 -3.59
C ASP A 139 -0.97 -6.10 -4.84
N CYS A 140 -0.40 -6.64 -5.91
CA CYS A 140 -1.15 -6.93 -7.14
C CYS A 140 -2.27 -7.95 -6.91
N HIS A 141 -2.02 -8.97 -6.08
CA HIS A 141 -3.02 -9.98 -5.74
C HIS A 141 -4.11 -9.40 -4.84
N TYR A 142 -3.71 -8.67 -3.78
CA TYR A 142 -4.62 -8.03 -2.83
C TYR A 142 -5.56 -7.05 -3.51
N LYS A 143 -5.04 -6.12 -4.33
CA LYS A 143 -5.86 -5.16 -5.08
C LYS A 143 -6.88 -5.86 -5.97
N ARG A 144 -6.50 -6.97 -6.62
CA ARG A 144 -7.41 -7.76 -7.46
C ARG A 144 -8.51 -8.44 -6.66
N GLU A 145 -8.19 -9.05 -5.52
CA GLU A 145 -9.18 -9.70 -4.67
C GLU A 145 -10.13 -8.69 -4.01
N LEU A 146 -9.60 -7.54 -3.58
CA LEU A 146 -10.39 -6.44 -3.05
C LEU A 146 -11.36 -5.91 -4.12
N LEU A 147 -10.87 -5.63 -5.33
CA LEU A 147 -11.72 -5.19 -6.45
C LEU A 147 -12.77 -6.26 -6.79
N ARG A 148 -12.39 -7.55 -6.79
CA ARG A 148 -13.34 -8.67 -7.02
C ARG A 148 -14.40 -8.74 -5.93
N GLY A 149 -14.05 -8.50 -4.66
CA GLY A 149 -14.99 -8.42 -3.55
C GLY A 149 -15.99 -7.28 -3.71
N PHE A 150 -15.52 -6.10 -4.11
CA PHE A 150 -16.40 -4.96 -4.42
C PHE A 150 -17.33 -5.22 -5.62
N MET A 151 -16.84 -5.90 -6.66
CA MET A 151 -17.68 -6.31 -7.80
C MET A 151 -18.71 -7.38 -7.42
N LYS A 152 -18.40 -8.28 -6.47
CA LYS A 152 -19.34 -9.30 -5.96
C LYS A 152 -20.42 -8.74 -5.03
N ILE A 153 -20.15 -7.64 -4.33
CA ILE A 153 -21.12 -6.99 -3.43
C ILE A 153 -22.12 -6.11 -4.22
N ARG A 154 -21.83 -5.78 -5.49
CA ARG A 154 -22.80 -5.13 -6.39
C ARG A 154 -23.67 -6.16 -7.12
N GLY A 155 -24.69 -6.66 -6.41
CA GLY A 155 -25.86 -7.30 -7.03
C GLY A 155 -25.90 -8.83 -7.00
N HIS A 156 -26.34 -9.39 -5.87
CA HIS A 156 -26.98 -10.70 -5.84
C HIS A 156 -28.45 -10.56 -5.46
N GLU A 157 -29.26 -10.24 -6.46
CA GLU A 157 -30.55 -10.90 -6.67
C GLU A 157 -30.57 -11.29 -8.14
N GLN A 158 -30.07 -12.49 -8.46
CA GLN A 158 -30.17 -13.07 -9.80
C GLN A 158 -31.36 -14.03 -9.78
N ASN A 159 -32.48 -13.58 -10.33
CA ASN A 159 -33.56 -14.48 -10.72
C ASN A 159 -33.04 -15.46 -11.78
N VAL A 160 -33.29 -16.73 -11.51
CA VAL A 160 -32.89 -17.90 -12.29
C VAL A 160 -33.55 -17.88 -13.68
N ILE A 161 -32.74 -17.91 -14.74
CA ILE A 161 -33.10 -18.59 -16.00
C ILE A 161 -31.85 -19.33 -16.49
N GLY A 162 -31.93 -20.65 -16.50
CA GLY A 162 -30.87 -21.54 -16.97
C GLY A 162 -30.64 -21.41 -18.47
N ALA A 163 -29.38 -21.34 -18.87
CA ALA A 163 -28.95 -21.65 -20.22
C ALA A 163 -27.84 -22.70 -20.12
N THR A 164 -28.13 -23.83 -20.75
CA THR A 164 -27.36 -25.06 -20.79
C THR A 164 -26.13 -24.97 -21.71
N ASP A 165 -25.09 -25.66 -21.26
CA ASP A 165 -24.14 -26.46 -22.05
C ASP A 165 -22.99 -25.77 -22.81
N GLY A 166 -21.83 -26.42 -22.74
CA GLY A 166 -20.58 -25.96 -23.34
C GLY A 166 -19.32 -26.50 -22.66
N THR A 167 -19.22 -27.82 -22.51
CA THR A 167 -17.96 -28.49 -22.17
C THR A 167 -16.87 -28.19 -23.20
N HIS A 168 -15.70 -27.73 -22.75
CA HIS A 168 -14.42 -28.04 -23.40
C HIS A 168 -13.32 -28.17 -22.34
N SER A 169 -12.88 -29.40 -22.18
CA SER A 169 -11.76 -29.82 -21.34
C SER A 169 -10.50 -29.85 -22.21
N ILE A 170 -9.49 -29.06 -21.84
CA ILE A 170 -8.06 -29.32 -22.11
C ILE A 170 -7.36 -28.97 -20.79
N GLY A 171 -6.84 -29.95 -20.04
CA GLY A 171 -5.63 -30.68 -20.41
C GLY A 171 -4.43 -29.96 -19.77
N GLY A 172 -3.92 -30.52 -18.67
CA GLY A 172 -2.99 -29.85 -17.77
C GLY A 172 -1.56 -29.65 -18.29
N LEU A 173 -0.90 -28.65 -17.73
CA LEU A 173 0.56 -28.41 -17.62
C LEU A 173 0.64 -27.06 -16.87
N GLN A 174 1.42 -26.79 -15.83
CA GLN A 174 2.63 -27.41 -15.33
C GLN A 174 2.80 -26.92 -13.89
N LYS A 175 3.09 -27.83 -12.95
CA LYS A 175 3.75 -27.46 -11.70
C LYS A 175 5.13 -26.92 -12.08
N GLN A 176 5.43 -25.67 -11.76
CA GLN A 176 6.79 -25.26 -11.47
C GLN A 176 6.79 -24.51 -10.16
N ALA A 177 7.22 -25.21 -9.11
CA ALA A 177 7.77 -24.58 -7.93
C ALA A 177 9.02 -23.81 -8.40
N SER A 178 8.92 -22.49 -8.45
CA SER A 178 10.11 -21.67 -8.71
C SER A 178 10.94 -21.67 -7.44
N THR A 179 12.04 -22.43 -7.50
CA THR A 179 13.15 -22.39 -6.56
C THR A 179 13.64 -20.97 -6.39
N PHE A 180 13.61 -20.49 -5.16
CA PHE A 180 14.21 -19.23 -4.74
C PHE A 180 15.73 -19.37 -4.82
N SER A 181 16.32 -19.03 -5.97
CA SER A 181 17.77 -18.97 -6.14
C SER A 181 18.20 -17.50 -6.06
N LEU A 182 18.58 -17.07 -4.87
CA LEU A 182 19.35 -15.84 -4.66
C LEU A 182 20.81 -16.16 -5.04
N SER A 183 21.31 -15.52 -6.09
CA SER A 183 22.74 -15.33 -6.34
C SER A 183 23.09 -13.86 -6.12
#